data_AF-A0A2T6DUK2-F1
#
_entry.id   AF-A0A2T6DUK2-F1
#
_cell.length_a   1.000
_cell.length_b   1.000
_cell.length_c   1.000
_cell.angle_alpha   90.00
_cell.angle_beta   90.00
_cell.angle_gamma   90.00
#
_symmetry.space_group_name_H-M   'P 1'
#
loop_
_entity.id
_entity.type
_entity.pdbx_description
1 polymer ?
#
loop_
_entity_poly.entity_id
_entity_poly.type
_entity_poly.pdbx_seq_one_letter_code
_entity_poly.pdbx_strand_id
1 'polypeptide(L)'
;MKTMLRWMVCVVFAGLCWSSSALAMNKTDKGMLTLSAPGNWVSGSTVQCSWDWGNLDGNVELSLWKGGRLVATLASCPLGENGKGSASIAVPAKLTPGAYEVRLKSAKHPELISKMAVNVAAPPAGKALPFDDGSHPQTPGRR
;
A
#
# COMPACT_ATOMS: atom_id res chain seq x y z
N MET A 1 44.51 -5.99 4.39
CA MET A 1 45.59 -5.85 3.40
C MET A 1 44.99 -5.65 2.01
N LYS A 2 44.98 -4.40 1.53
CA LYS A 2 45.01 -3.90 0.15
C LYS A 2 44.49 -2.44 0.18
N THR A 3 45.35 -1.43 0.41
CA THR A 3 46.13 -0.66 -0.60
C THR A 3 45.20 -0.05 -1.66
N MET A 4 45.15 1.25 -1.97
CA MET A 4 46.11 2.34 -1.82
C MET A 4 45.34 3.67 -1.78
N LEU A 5 45.85 4.61 -1.00
CA LEU A 5 45.64 6.04 -1.18
C LEU A 5 46.42 6.52 -2.43
N ARG A 6 46.07 7.72 -2.93
CA ARG A 6 46.96 8.70 -3.62
C ARG A 6 46.81 8.75 -5.15
N TRP A 7 46.26 9.83 -5.69
CA TRP A 7 46.97 11.02 -6.20
C TRP A 7 45.95 11.95 -6.87
N MET A 8 45.90 13.19 -6.39
CA MET A 8 45.18 14.31 -6.99
C MET A 8 46.23 15.21 -7.64
N VAL A 9 46.28 15.27 -8.97
CA VAL A 9 47.01 16.29 -9.72
C VAL A 9 46.26 16.62 -11.03
N CYS A 10 45.97 17.92 -11.20
CA CYS A 10 45.72 18.66 -12.44
C CYS A 10 44.38 18.41 -13.18
N VAL A 11 43.66 19.40 -13.73
CA VAL A 11 43.99 20.76 -14.21
C VAL A 11 42.76 21.65 -14.00
N VAL A 12 42.97 22.92 -13.60
CA VAL A 12 41.93 23.96 -13.61
C VAL A 12 41.66 24.34 -15.08
N PHE A 13 40.53 23.90 -15.62
CA PHE A 13 39.96 24.44 -16.86
C PHE A 13 38.59 25.07 -16.56
N ALA A 14 38.44 26.31 -17.01
CA ALA A 14 37.26 27.13 -16.83
C ALA A 14 35.99 26.42 -17.35
N GLY A 15 35.04 26.18 -16.46
CA GLY A 15 33.76 25.56 -16.77
C GLY A 15 32.99 25.29 -15.48
N LEU A 16 32.12 26.23 -15.09
CA LEU A 16 31.35 26.19 -13.87
C LEU A 16 30.41 24.97 -13.83
N CYS A 17 30.70 24.01 -12.93
CA CYS A 17 29.84 23.66 -11.79
C CYS A 17 30.55 22.55 -11.01
N TRP A 18 31.44 22.95 -10.10
CA TRP A 18 31.99 22.03 -9.10
C TRP A 18 30.89 21.82 -8.05
N SER A 19 29.99 20.86 -8.25
CA SER A 19 29.18 20.39 -7.13
C SER A 19 30.12 19.66 -6.17
N SER A 20 30.33 20.28 -5.02
CA SER A 20 31.21 19.84 -3.95
C SER A 20 30.99 18.39 -3.58
N SER A 21 32.09 17.74 -3.24
CA SER A 21 32.20 16.37 -2.75
C SER A 21 31.28 16.09 -1.57
N ALA A 22 30.66 14.91 -1.57
CA ALA A 22 30.42 14.15 -0.35
C ALA A 22 30.50 12.66 -0.67
N LEU A 23 31.41 11.96 0.01
CA LEU A 23 31.40 10.52 0.17
C LEU A 23 30.03 10.09 0.68
N ALA A 24 29.44 9.07 0.07
CA ALA A 24 28.39 8.29 0.71
C ALA A 24 28.73 6.79 0.62
N MET A 25 29.87 6.39 1.21
CA MET A 25 30.05 5.01 1.64
C MET A 25 29.73 4.91 3.13
N ASN A 26 28.43 4.82 3.40
CA ASN A 26 27.86 3.69 4.15
C ASN A 26 26.37 3.69 3.83
N LYS A 27 25.99 3.21 2.65
CA LYS A 27 24.59 2.89 2.41
C LYS A 27 24.37 1.62 3.20
N THR A 28 24.01 1.74 4.48
CA THR A 28 23.15 0.72 5.09
C THR A 28 22.09 0.47 4.02
N ASP A 29 22.02 -0.74 3.48
CA ASP A 29 20.99 -1.10 2.52
C ASP A 29 19.67 -0.83 3.21
N LYS A 30 19.16 0.36 2.96
CA LYS A 30 17.96 0.92 3.53
C LYS A 30 16.90 -0.07 3.08
N GLY A 31 16.40 -0.88 4.02
CA GLY A 31 15.76 -2.15 3.71
C GLY A 31 14.71 -2.06 2.60
N MET A 32 14.42 -3.18 1.97
CA MET A 32 13.42 -3.23 0.91
C MET A 32 12.03 -3.37 1.52
N LEU A 33 11.04 -2.69 0.96
CA LEU A 33 9.62 -2.87 1.27
C LEU A 33 8.80 -2.71 0.00
N THR A 34 8.07 -3.76 -0.39
CA THR A 34 7.30 -3.79 -1.65
C THR A 34 5.90 -4.32 -1.36
N LEU A 35 4.88 -3.49 -1.59
CA LEU A 35 3.47 -3.85 -1.41
C LEU A 35 2.89 -4.47 -2.69
N SER A 36 2.12 -5.55 -2.52
CA SER A 36 1.29 -6.18 -3.54
C SER A 36 -0.16 -6.28 -3.05
N ALA A 37 -1.10 -5.79 -3.85
CA ALA A 37 -2.53 -5.85 -3.55
C ALA A 37 -3.36 -5.97 -4.85
N PRO A 38 -4.64 -6.32 -4.76
CA PRO A 38 -5.56 -6.22 -5.89
C PRO A 38 -5.69 -4.76 -6.36
N GLY A 39 -5.76 -4.53 -7.67
CA GLY A 39 -5.94 -3.18 -8.23
C GLY A 39 -7.36 -2.63 -8.13
N ASN A 40 -8.36 -3.49 -7.91
CA ASN A 40 -9.77 -3.08 -7.82
C ASN A 40 -10.39 -3.56 -6.51
N TRP A 41 -10.87 -2.62 -5.72
CA TRP A 41 -11.42 -2.82 -4.38
C TRP A 41 -12.90 -2.44 -4.36
N VAL A 42 -13.64 -3.02 -3.43
CA VAL A 42 -15.04 -2.67 -3.18
C VAL A 42 -15.13 -2.12 -1.78
N SER A 43 -15.71 -0.94 -1.60
CA SER A 43 -15.92 -0.35 -0.27
C SER A 43 -16.74 -1.29 0.61
N GLY A 44 -16.33 -1.49 1.85
CA GLY A 44 -16.98 -2.41 2.79
C GLY A 44 -16.61 -3.89 2.58
N SER A 45 -15.76 -4.20 1.60
CA SER A 45 -15.22 -5.54 1.40
C SER A 45 -13.92 -5.77 2.18
N THR A 46 -13.48 -7.03 2.24
CA THR A 46 -12.16 -7.40 2.76
C THR A 46 -11.26 -7.81 1.60
N VAL A 47 -10.03 -7.30 1.57
CA VAL A 47 -9.03 -7.60 0.53
C VAL A 47 -7.78 -8.20 1.16
N GLN A 48 -7.15 -9.16 0.49
CA GLN A 48 -5.84 -9.66 0.90
C GLN A 48 -4.75 -8.76 0.33
N CYS A 49 -3.85 -8.29 1.19
CA CYS A 49 -2.64 -7.58 0.79
C CYS A 49 -1.44 -8.40 1.25
N SER A 50 -0.39 -8.41 0.43
CA SER A 50 0.89 -9.04 0.75
C SER A 50 2.02 -8.07 0.49
N TRP A 51 3.16 -8.31 1.11
CA TRP A 51 4.35 -7.51 0.88
C TRP A 51 5.63 -8.32 1.06
N ASP A 52 6.64 -7.90 0.32
CA ASP A 52 8.01 -8.37 0.42
C ASP A 52 8.82 -7.37 1.21
N TRP A 53 9.73 -7.89 2.05
CA TRP A 53 10.62 -7.04 2.82
C TRP A 53 12.02 -7.66 2.94
N GLY A 54 13.02 -6.83 3.18
CA GLY A 54 14.38 -7.28 3.43
C GLY A 54 15.16 -6.28 4.27
N ASN A 55 15.91 -6.76 5.25
CA ASN A 55 16.69 -5.93 6.18
C ASN A 55 15.82 -4.88 6.91
N LEU A 56 14.66 -5.31 7.42
CA LEU A 56 13.70 -4.49 8.16
C LEU A 56 13.19 -5.23 9.38
N ASP A 57 12.80 -4.47 10.40
CA ASP A 57 12.24 -4.99 11.65
C ASP A 57 11.06 -4.15 12.13
N GLY A 58 10.23 -4.74 12.98
CA GLY A 58 9.08 -4.10 13.60
C GLY A 58 7.79 -4.28 12.79
N ASN A 59 6.95 -3.24 12.80
CA ASN A 59 5.62 -3.28 12.20
C ASN A 59 5.56 -2.46 10.91
N VAL A 60 4.60 -2.80 10.07
CA VAL A 60 4.19 -2.00 8.92
C VAL A 60 2.80 -1.42 9.16
N GLU A 61 2.58 -0.24 8.59
CA GLU A 61 1.30 0.42 8.58
C GLU A 61 0.77 0.49 7.14
N LEU A 62 -0.44 -0.02 6.93
CA LEU A 62 -1.20 0.16 5.70
C LEU A 62 -2.16 1.32 5.88
N SER A 63 -2.08 2.28 4.98
CA SER A 63 -2.87 3.50 5.02
C SER A 63 -3.44 3.80 3.62
N LEU A 64 -4.70 4.22 3.57
CA LEU A 64 -5.40 4.59 2.34
C LEU A 64 -5.36 6.10 2.15
N TRP A 65 -5.00 6.53 0.95
CA TRP A 65 -4.81 7.93 0.59
C TRP A 65 -5.64 8.32 -0.65
N LYS A 66 -6.09 9.57 -0.71
CA LYS A 66 -6.76 10.15 -1.87
C LYS A 66 -6.29 11.59 -2.06
N GLY A 67 -5.82 11.93 -3.26
CA GLY A 67 -5.34 13.29 -3.55
C GLY A 67 -4.24 13.78 -2.61
N GLY A 68 -3.37 12.89 -2.13
CA GLY A 68 -2.31 13.22 -1.19
C GLY A 68 -2.73 13.42 0.27
N ARG A 69 -4.01 13.17 0.62
CA ARG A 69 -4.50 13.18 2.01
C ARG A 69 -4.76 11.77 2.52
N LEU A 70 -4.45 11.53 3.79
CA LEU A 70 -4.81 10.29 4.49
C LEU A 70 -6.33 10.21 4.62
N VAL A 71 -6.92 9.12 4.14
CA VAL A 71 -8.36 8.83 4.23
C VAL A 71 -8.63 7.95 5.44
N ALA A 72 -7.84 6.88 5.60
CA ALA A 72 -7.97 5.94 6.71
C ALA A 72 -6.68 5.15 6.91
N THR A 73 -6.38 4.78 8.15
CA THR A 73 -5.40 3.73 8.46
C THR A 73 -6.12 2.39 8.40
N LEU A 74 -5.67 1.52 7.51
CA LEU A 74 -6.32 0.25 7.19
C LEU A 74 -5.88 -0.87 8.16
N ALA A 75 -4.60 -0.93 8.47
CA ALA A 75 -4.05 -1.91 9.41
C ALA A 75 -2.68 -1.48 9.93
N SER A 76 -2.31 -1.98 11.11
CA SER A 76 -0.94 -2.03 11.59
C SER A 76 -0.63 -3.47 11.98
N CYS A 77 0.35 -4.08 11.31
CA CYS A 77 0.64 -5.50 11.42
C CYS A 77 2.16 -5.71 11.57
N PRO A 78 2.62 -6.78 12.23
CA PRO A 78 4.03 -7.20 12.13
C PRO A 78 4.48 -7.34 10.68
N LEU A 79 5.79 -7.15 10.43
CA LEU A 79 6.35 -7.28 9.08
C LEU A 79 6.11 -8.66 8.44
N GLY A 80 5.91 -9.70 9.26
CA GLY A 80 5.84 -11.10 8.85
C GLY A 80 7.18 -11.80 9.04
N GLU A 81 7.35 -12.96 8.41
CA GLU A 81 8.52 -13.84 8.57
C GLU A 81 9.15 -14.13 7.21
N ASN A 82 10.44 -14.49 7.20
CA ASN A 82 11.15 -14.92 5.99
C ASN A 82 11.10 -13.92 4.81
N GLY A 83 11.09 -12.61 5.10
CA GLY A 83 11.06 -11.57 4.07
C GLY A 83 9.70 -11.40 3.37
N LYS A 84 8.62 -11.94 3.96
CA LYS A 84 7.25 -11.84 3.45
C LYS A 84 6.29 -11.47 4.58
N GLY A 85 5.23 -10.75 4.25
CA GLY A 85 4.10 -10.53 5.14
C GLY A 85 2.79 -10.44 4.37
N SER A 86 1.69 -10.64 5.08
CA SER A 86 0.36 -10.51 4.51
C SER A 86 -0.66 -10.12 5.59
N ALA A 87 -1.73 -9.47 5.16
CA ALA A 87 -2.84 -9.14 6.03
C ALA A 87 -4.16 -9.08 5.25
N SER A 88 -5.23 -9.46 5.95
CA SER A 88 -6.61 -9.25 5.53
C SER A 88 -7.02 -7.83 5.93
N ILE A 89 -7.39 -7.02 4.94
CA ILE A 89 -7.66 -5.59 5.13
C ILE A 89 -9.13 -5.30 4.90
N ALA A 90 -9.81 -4.73 5.91
CA ALA A 90 -11.17 -4.25 5.78
C ALA A 90 -11.17 -2.87 5.10
N VAL A 91 -11.78 -2.78 3.92
CA VAL A 91 -11.94 -1.53 3.18
C VAL A 91 -13.10 -0.74 3.80
N PRO A 92 -12.92 0.53 4.20
CA PRO A 92 -14.01 1.32 4.78
C PRO A 92 -15.25 1.36 3.87
N ALA A 93 -16.44 1.20 4.45
CA ALA A 93 -17.70 1.12 3.69
C ALA A 93 -18.18 2.46 3.10
N LYS A 94 -17.78 3.58 3.71
CA LYS A 94 -18.23 4.94 3.33
C LYS A 94 -17.24 5.65 2.40
N LEU A 95 -16.61 4.91 1.48
CA LEU A 95 -15.70 5.50 0.49
C LEU A 95 -16.44 5.91 -0.77
N THR A 96 -16.16 7.11 -1.25
CA THR A 96 -16.60 7.53 -2.59
C THR A 96 -15.90 6.69 -3.67
N PRO A 97 -16.58 6.23 -4.72
CA PRO A 97 -15.93 5.53 -5.81
C PRO A 97 -14.83 6.38 -6.49
N GLY A 98 -13.76 5.74 -6.96
CA GLY A 98 -12.69 6.37 -7.73
C GLY A 98 -11.29 5.85 -7.40
N ALA A 99 -10.28 6.60 -7.84
CA ALA A 99 -8.87 6.25 -7.63
C ALA A 99 -8.37 6.64 -6.23
N TYR A 100 -7.67 5.70 -5.60
CA TYR A 100 -7.02 5.82 -4.30
C TYR A 100 -5.57 5.30 -4.39
N GLU A 101 -4.77 5.63 -3.39
CA GLU A 101 -3.42 5.12 -3.23
C GLU A 101 -3.30 4.40 -1.89
N VAL A 102 -2.89 3.14 -1.92
CA VAL A 102 -2.53 2.38 -0.72
C VAL A 102 -1.06 2.60 -0.46
N ARG A 103 -0.72 2.95 0.77
CA ARG A 103 0.64 3.13 1.23
C ARG A 103 0.96 2.11 2.29
N LEU A 104 2.05 1.38 2.10
CA LEU A 104 2.67 0.53 3.10
C LEU A 104 3.92 1.22 3.61
N LYS A 105 3.97 1.51 4.91
CA LYS A 105 5.06 2.24 5.55
C LYS A 105 5.67 1.41 6.67
N SER A 106 7.00 1.39 6.78
CA SER A 106 7.66 0.81 7.95
C SER A 106 7.54 1.75 9.17
N ALA A 107 7.22 1.20 10.34
CA ALA A 107 7.13 1.96 11.58
C ALA A 107 8.50 2.46 12.06
N LYS A 108 9.56 1.67 11.86
CA LYS A 108 10.93 2.03 12.26
C LYS A 108 11.67 2.85 11.21
N HIS A 109 11.31 2.67 9.94
CA HIS A 109 11.91 3.36 8.79
C HIS A 109 10.83 4.13 8.04
N PRO A 110 10.32 5.24 8.59
CA PRO A 110 9.18 5.99 8.02
C PRO A 110 9.43 6.52 6.60
N GLU A 111 10.68 6.60 6.18
CA GLU A 111 11.12 7.00 4.86
C GLU A 111 11.03 5.86 3.81
N LEU A 112 10.75 4.63 4.23
CA LEU A 112 10.44 3.49 3.37
C LEU A 112 8.93 3.36 3.25
N ILE A 113 8.44 3.76 2.08
CA ILE A 113 7.02 3.74 1.75
C ILE A 113 6.85 3.09 0.39
N SER A 114 6.16 1.95 0.34
CA SER A 114 5.67 1.38 -0.90
C SER A 114 4.28 1.95 -1.19
N LYS A 115 4.03 2.34 -2.44
CA LYS A 115 2.77 2.94 -2.89
C LYS A 115 2.16 2.10 -3.99
N MET A 116 0.84 1.97 -3.99
CA MET A 116 0.11 1.27 -5.04
C MET A 116 -1.21 1.99 -5.33
N ALA A 117 -1.47 2.25 -6.61
CA ALA A 117 -2.75 2.80 -7.03
C ALA A 117 -3.83 1.71 -7.03
N VAL A 118 -5.00 2.03 -6.50
CA VAL A 118 -6.17 1.14 -6.48
C VAL A 118 -7.41 1.91 -6.90
N ASN A 119 -8.32 1.23 -7.58
CA ASN A 119 -9.65 1.77 -7.87
C ASN A 119 -10.66 1.20 -6.86
N VAL A 120 -11.38 2.07 -6.16
CA VAL A 120 -12.44 1.67 -5.23
C VAL A 120 -13.78 1.86 -5.91
N ALA A 121 -14.59 0.80 -5.98
CA ALA A 121 -15.97 0.84 -6.44
C ALA A 121 -16.94 0.89 -5.24
N ALA A 122 -18.15 1.39 -5.48
CA ALA A 122 -19.25 1.28 -4.52
C ALA A 122 -19.54 -0.20 -4.24
N PRO A 123 -20.10 -0.56 -3.06
CA PRO A 123 -20.61 -1.90 -2.86
C PRO A 123 -21.62 -2.18 -3.97
N PRO A 124 -21.66 -3.40 -4.54
CA PRO A 124 -22.76 -3.75 -5.42
C PRO A 124 -24.04 -3.46 -4.63
N ALA A 125 -24.79 -2.45 -5.06
CA ALA A 125 -26.12 -2.18 -4.53
C ALA A 125 -26.82 -3.53 -4.62
N GLY A 126 -27.20 -4.07 -3.46
CA GLY A 126 -27.72 -5.43 -3.38
C GLY A 126 -28.69 -5.62 -4.52
N LYS A 127 -28.57 -6.73 -5.26
CA LYS A 127 -29.76 -7.26 -5.93
C LYS A 127 -30.84 -7.17 -4.87
N ALA A 128 -31.82 -6.29 -5.05
CA ALA A 128 -33.07 -6.44 -4.37
C ALA A 128 -33.43 -7.90 -4.70
N LEU A 129 -33.33 -8.79 -3.71
CA LEU A 129 -33.99 -10.06 -3.82
C LEU A 129 -35.41 -9.65 -4.21
N PRO A 130 -35.98 -10.15 -5.33
CA PRO A 130 -37.40 -10.01 -5.53
C PRO A 130 -38.01 -10.48 -4.22
N PHE A 131 -38.65 -9.57 -3.50
CA PHE A 131 -39.49 -9.96 -2.39
C PHE A 131 -40.59 -10.78 -3.10
N ASP A 132 -40.43 -12.09 -3.06
CA ASP A 132 -41.44 -13.05 -3.47
C ASP A 132 -42.58 -12.86 -2.45
N ASP A 133 -43.40 -11.84 -2.67
CA ASP A 133 -44.70 -11.74 -2.05
C ASP A 133 -45.53 -12.85 -2.69
N GLY A 134 -45.36 -14.06 -2.15
CA GLY A 134 -46.21 -15.21 -2.41
C GLY A 134 -47.62 -14.94 -1.87
N SER A 135 -48.29 -13.93 -2.42
CA SER A 135 -49.73 -13.77 -2.36
C SER A 135 -50.36 -14.92 -3.14
N HIS A 136 -50.59 -16.04 -2.45
CA HIS A 136 -51.56 -17.05 -2.86
C HIS A 136 -52.96 -16.45 -2.65
N PRO A 137 -53.77 -16.18 -3.70
CA PRO A 137 -55.19 -16.02 -3.48
C PRO A 137 -55.77 -17.41 -3.20
N GLN A 138 -56.04 -17.72 -1.93
CA GLN A 138 -57.00 -18.79 -1.63
C GLN A 138 -58.39 -18.30 -2.05
N THR A 139 -58.82 -18.76 -3.21
CA THR A 139 -60.23 -18.70 -3.62
C THR A 139 -61.08 -19.39 -2.56
N PRO A 140 -62.10 -18.76 -1.96
CA PRO A 140 -63.08 -19.48 -1.18
C PRO A 140 -63.92 -20.32 -2.15
N GLY A 141 -63.62 -21.61 -2.19
CA GLY A 141 -64.43 -22.61 -2.87
C GLY A 141 -65.80 -22.68 -2.24
N ARG A 142 -66.74 -21.98 -2.86
CA ARG A 142 -68.19 -22.06 -2.67
C ARG A 142 -68.69 -23.44 -3.10
N ARG A 143 -69.16 -24.25 -2.15
CA ARG A 143 -70.35 -25.12 -2.15
C ARG A 143 -70.12 -26.41 -1.39
#